data_AF-A0A4S4DJ28-F1
#
_entry.id   AF-A0A4S4DJ28-F1
#
_cell.length_a   1.000
_cell.length_b   1.000
_cell.length_c   1.000
_cell.angle_alpha   90.00
_cell.angle_beta   90.00
_cell.angle_gamma   90.00
#
_symmetry.space_group_name_H-M   'P 1'
#
loop_
_entity.id
_entity.type
_entity.pdbx_description
1 polymer ?
#
loop_
_entity_poly.entity_id
_entity_poly.type
_entity_poly.pdbx_seq_one_letter_code
_entity_poly.pdbx_strand_id
1 'polypeptide(L)'
;MSVLQARKMGLPSMNLGRFKGVPILKQLYLEEQLLRTSSDNWCIINDGTNAPTVVMGLSGKPSELLEVGSVLQEQVPVIKRFTGGGTVIVDPGTIFVTLICNKDDVPGVQPYPRSIMYWSRLLYNEVFKEIGDFQLRENDYVFGSRKFGGNAQSITRKRWIHHTSFLWDFEAGNMSYLKLPTRAPEYRLARSHMEFVCRMKDYMPRSVFIDKTVMAIENQFSMKPVDLDVDAATHDTEFVHSTRLLLKRELEEA
;
A
#
# COMPACT_ATOMS: atom_id res chain seq x y z
N MET A 1 -5.47 -15.99 -34.98
CA MET A 1 -5.29 -15.28 -33.69
C MET A 1 -5.94 -16.11 -32.59
N SER A 2 -5.27 -16.29 -31.44
CA SER A 2 -5.85 -17.08 -30.35
C SER A 2 -6.95 -16.29 -29.62
N VAL A 3 -7.95 -16.99 -29.05
CA VAL A 3 -9.05 -16.39 -28.26
C VAL A 3 -8.55 -15.52 -27.11
N LEU A 4 -7.36 -15.83 -26.57
CA LEU A 4 -6.65 -15.06 -25.55
C LEU A 4 -6.14 -13.70 -26.06
N GLN A 5 -5.61 -13.64 -27.28
CA GLN A 5 -5.14 -12.38 -27.88
C GLN A 5 -6.30 -11.43 -28.20
N ALA A 6 -7.45 -11.96 -28.66
CA ALA A 6 -8.64 -11.16 -28.92
C ALA A 6 -9.25 -10.55 -27.63
N ARG A 7 -9.19 -11.26 -26.50
CA ARG A 7 -9.64 -10.74 -25.19
C ARG A 7 -8.79 -9.56 -24.69
N LYS A 8 -7.47 -9.55 -24.96
CA LYS A 8 -6.58 -8.46 -24.52
C LYS A 8 -6.76 -7.16 -25.32
N MET A 9 -7.37 -7.19 -26.51
CA MET A 9 -7.52 -6.00 -27.37
C MET A 9 -8.58 -4.98 -26.89
N GLY A 10 -9.42 -5.34 -25.91
CA GLY A 10 -10.44 -4.44 -25.34
C GLY A 10 -10.22 -4.05 -23.89
N LEU A 11 -9.12 -4.51 -23.26
CA LEU A 11 -8.83 -4.18 -21.87
C LEU A 11 -8.18 -2.79 -21.75
N PRO A 12 -8.51 -2.01 -20.72
CA PRO A 12 -7.84 -0.75 -20.45
C PRO A 12 -6.35 -0.96 -20.21
N SER A 13 -5.55 0.05 -20.58
CA SER A 13 -4.08 0.02 -20.41
C SER A 13 -3.71 0.26 -18.96
N MET A 14 -2.68 -0.44 -18.47
CA MET A 14 -2.11 -0.27 -17.13
C MET A 14 -0.59 -0.21 -17.22
N ASN A 15 -0.02 0.92 -16.83
CA ASN A 15 1.43 1.09 -16.78
C ASN A 15 1.98 0.39 -15.52
N LEU A 16 3.05 -0.39 -15.67
CA LEU A 16 3.68 -1.15 -14.59
C LEU A 16 5.05 -0.56 -14.27
N GLY A 17 5.17 0.06 -13.09
CA GLY A 17 6.44 0.46 -12.49
C GLY A 17 6.90 -0.57 -11.46
N ARG A 18 8.13 -1.05 -11.58
CA ARG A 18 8.73 -2.01 -10.63
C ARG A 18 9.98 -1.40 -10.01
N PHE A 19 10.02 -1.40 -8.68
CA PHE A 19 11.10 -0.88 -7.86
C PHE A 19 11.58 -1.93 -6.86
N LYS A 20 12.79 -1.74 -6.36
CA LYS A 20 13.38 -2.56 -5.30
C LYS A 20 14.09 -1.67 -4.29
N GLY A 21 13.61 -1.67 -3.04
CA GLY A 21 14.23 -0.92 -1.96
C GLY A 21 14.15 0.60 -2.10
N VAL A 22 13.27 1.13 -2.95
CA VAL A 22 13.09 2.59 -3.08
C VAL A 22 12.53 3.13 -1.75
N PRO A 23 13.04 4.26 -1.22
CA PRO A 23 12.50 4.86 -0.01
C PRO A 23 11.01 5.12 -0.14
N ILE A 24 10.21 4.65 0.84
CA ILE A 24 8.75 4.76 0.80
C ILE A 24 8.25 6.20 0.62
N LEU A 25 9.00 7.20 1.11
CA LEU A 25 8.69 8.61 0.88
C LEU A 25 8.64 8.97 -0.61
N LYS A 26 9.65 8.53 -1.39
CA LYS A 26 9.73 8.83 -2.82
C LYS A 26 8.61 8.14 -3.59
N GLN A 27 8.29 6.90 -3.23
CA GLN A 27 7.14 6.19 -3.80
C GLN A 27 5.83 6.93 -3.50
N LEU A 28 5.61 7.40 -2.27
CA LEU A 28 4.39 8.14 -1.92
C LEU A 28 4.27 9.48 -2.69
N TYR A 29 5.38 10.17 -2.94
CA TYR A 29 5.39 11.35 -3.82
C TYR A 29 5.01 11.01 -5.25
N LEU A 30 5.61 9.97 -5.82
CA LEU A 30 5.27 9.49 -7.16
C LEU A 30 3.78 9.09 -7.25
N GLU A 31 3.27 8.36 -6.27
CA GLU A 31 1.85 7.96 -6.20
C GLU A 31 0.90 9.17 -6.14
N GLU A 32 1.22 10.15 -5.29
CA GLU A 32 0.41 11.34 -5.14
C GLU A 32 0.40 12.18 -6.42
N GLN A 33 1.56 12.39 -7.04
CA GLN A 33 1.68 13.12 -8.29
C GLN A 33 0.92 12.41 -9.41
N LEU A 34 1.15 11.11 -9.62
CA LEU A 34 0.46 10.33 -10.65
C LEU A 34 -1.05 10.31 -10.46
N LEU A 35 -1.55 10.27 -9.21
CA LEU A 35 -2.99 10.36 -8.95
C LEU A 35 -3.57 11.71 -9.38
N ARG A 36 -2.82 12.81 -9.19
CA ARG A 36 -3.33 14.17 -9.42
C ARG A 36 -3.08 14.71 -10.82
N THR A 37 -2.02 14.29 -11.49
CA THR A 37 -1.56 14.91 -12.76
C THR A 37 -1.68 13.98 -13.98
N SER A 38 -1.59 12.66 -13.81
CA SER A 38 -1.72 11.69 -14.92
C SER A 38 -3.19 11.34 -15.21
N SER A 39 -3.46 10.82 -16.41
CA SER A 39 -4.74 10.18 -16.78
C SER A 39 -4.63 8.66 -16.99
N ASP A 40 -3.44 8.09 -16.86
CA ASP A 40 -3.18 6.67 -17.13
C ASP A 40 -3.47 5.80 -15.91
N ASN A 41 -3.74 4.51 -16.09
CA ASN A 41 -3.76 3.60 -14.95
C ASN A 41 -2.34 3.16 -14.60
N TRP A 42 -2.06 2.97 -13.30
CA TRP A 42 -0.74 2.58 -12.81
C TRP A 42 -0.83 1.41 -11.83
N CYS A 43 0.03 0.43 -12.04
CA CYS A 43 0.44 -0.53 -11.04
C CYS A 43 1.89 -0.22 -10.65
N ILE A 44 2.12 0.11 -9.38
CA ILE A 44 3.46 0.33 -8.84
C ILE A 44 3.75 -0.75 -7.82
N ILE A 45 4.85 -1.47 -8.00
CA ILE A 45 5.31 -2.49 -7.06
C ILE A 45 6.69 -2.11 -6.57
N ASN A 46 6.87 -2.01 -5.25
CA ASN A 46 8.17 -1.79 -4.64
C ASN A 46 8.48 -2.94 -3.68
N ASP A 47 9.53 -3.69 -4.01
CA ASP A 47 10.02 -4.79 -3.19
C ASP A 47 10.96 -4.27 -2.10
N GLY A 48 10.39 -3.92 -0.94
CA GLY A 48 11.12 -3.34 0.19
C GLY A 48 11.22 -1.82 0.15
N THR A 49 11.45 -1.22 1.32
CA THR A 49 12.02 0.14 1.46
C THR A 49 13.43 0.03 2.05
N ASN A 50 14.21 1.11 2.01
CA ASN A 50 15.61 1.10 2.43
C ASN A 50 15.85 1.11 3.95
N ALA A 51 14.87 1.57 4.74
CA ALA A 51 14.99 1.68 6.19
C ALA A 51 13.61 1.56 6.88
N PRO A 52 13.56 1.21 8.18
CA PRO A 52 12.35 1.32 9.00
C PRO A 52 11.80 2.75 8.96
N THR A 53 10.51 2.90 8.73
CA THR A 53 9.84 4.20 8.62
C THR A 53 8.40 4.10 9.08
N VAL A 54 7.98 4.99 9.96
CA VAL A 54 6.59 5.13 10.37
C VAL A 54 5.84 5.89 9.27
N VAL A 55 4.74 5.33 8.78
CA VAL A 55 3.86 5.95 7.79
C VAL A 55 2.47 6.14 8.40
N MET A 56 2.15 7.37 8.75
CA MET A 56 0.88 7.80 9.32
C MET A 56 -0.12 8.18 8.24
N GLY A 57 -1.41 7.92 8.49
CA GLY A 57 -2.49 8.43 7.64
C GLY A 57 -2.67 9.94 7.78
N LEU A 58 -3.33 10.56 6.80
CA LEU A 58 -3.51 12.01 6.69
C LEU A 58 -4.11 12.67 7.95
N SER A 59 -4.97 11.98 8.70
CA SER A 59 -5.60 12.50 9.92
C SER A 59 -4.93 12.03 11.22
N GLY A 60 -3.86 11.23 11.13
CA GLY A 60 -3.17 10.69 12.29
C GLY A 60 -2.48 11.77 13.12
N LYS A 61 -2.50 11.60 14.44
CA LYS A 61 -1.78 12.44 15.41
C LYS A 61 -0.66 11.64 16.07
N PRO A 62 0.59 12.16 16.12
CA PRO A 62 1.71 11.40 16.66
C PRO A 62 1.50 10.94 18.11
N SER A 63 1.02 11.81 19.00
CA SER A 63 0.80 11.44 20.41
C SER A 63 -0.23 10.35 20.64
N GLU A 64 -1.24 10.23 19.78
CA GLU A 64 -2.26 9.19 19.88
C GLU A 64 -1.79 7.84 19.32
N LEU A 65 -0.84 7.84 18.38
CA LEU A 65 -0.52 6.66 17.55
C LEU A 65 0.91 6.15 17.72
N LEU A 66 1.83 6.96 18.24
CA LEU A 66 3.25 6.65 18.32
C LEU A 66 3.75 6.65 19.76
N GLU A 67 4.71 5.77 20.03
CA GLU A 67 5.62 5.92 21.15
C GLU A 67 6.71 6.95 20.80
N VAL A 68 6.35 8.23 20.95
CA VAL A 68 7.14 9.39 20.49
C VAL A 68 8.57 9.36 21.05
N GLY A 69 8.75 9.00 22.32
CA GLY A 69 10.07 8.92 22.95
C GLY A 69 11.00 7.94 22.23
N SER A 70 10.54 6.72 21.96
CA SER A 70 11.30 5.70 21.22
C SER A 70 11.61 6.15 19.80
N VAL A 71 10.61 6.72 19.10
CA VAL A 71 10.76 7.24 17.73
C VAL A 71 11.85 8.32 17.66
N LEU A 72 11.86 9.25 18.60
CA LEU A 72 12.86 10.33 18.66
C LEU A 72 14.24 9.82 19.04
N GLN A 73 14.33 8.90 20.01
CA GLN A 73 15.59 8.33 20.48
C GLN A 73 16.30 7.54 19.37
N GLU A 74 15.54 6.74 18.62
CA GLU A 74 16.06 5.89 17.54
C GLU A 74 16.06 6.59 16.16
N GLN A 75 15.61 7.85 16.11
CA GLN A 75 15.56 8.69 14.91
C GLN A 75 14.79 8.05 13.74
N VAL A 76 13.70 7.36 14.05
CA VAL A 76 12.86 6.69 13.05
C VAL A 76 12.11 7.75 12.24
N PRO A 77 12.22 7.76 10.90
CA PRO A 77 11.48 8.71 10.08
C PRO A 77 9.96 8.54 10.24
N VAL A 78 9.24 9.65 10.35
CA VAL A 78 7.77 9.67 10.42
C VAL A 78 7.21 10.44 9.24
N ILE A 79 6.48 9.74 8.37
CA ILE A 79 5.83 10.31 7.19
C ILE A 79 4.33 10.44 7.46
N LYS A 80 3.76 11.59 7.12
CA LYS A 80 2.31 11.76 7.02
C LYS A 80 1.93 11.69 5.54
N ARG A 81 1.21 10.63 5.15
CA ARG A 81 0.86 10.36 3.73
C ARG A 81 -0.43 11.07 3.32
N PHE A 82 -0.59 11.23 2.00
CA PHE A 82 -1.77 11.85 1.38
C PHE A 82 -3.08 11.04 1.45
N THR A 83 -3.01 9.74 1.75
CA THR A 83 -4.17 8.87 1.92
C THR A 83 -4.62 8.79 3.38
N GLY A 84 -5.90 8.44 3.60
CA GLY A 84 -6.44 8.19 4.93
C GLY A 84 -5.97 6.86 5.54
N GLY A 85 -6.67 6.39 6.58
CA GLY A 85 -6.39 5.11 7.23
C GLY A 85 -5.42 5.20 8.40
N GLY A 86 -5.02 4.03 8.93
CA GLY A 86 -4.19 3.93 10.14
C GLY A 86 -2.70 4.22 9.93
N THR A 87 -1.94 4.09 11.01
CA THR A 87 -0.47 4.17 11.00
C THR A 87 0.14 2.78 10.87
N VAL A 88 1.21 2.68 10.10
CA VAL A 88 2.00 1.46 9.94
C VAL A 88 3.48 1.77 10.12
N ILE A 89 4.25 0.76 10.54
CA ILE A 89 5.70 0.76 10.44
C ILE A 89 6.06 -0.14 9.26
N VAL A 90 6.94 0.34 8.39
CA VAL A 90 7.37 -0.38 7.19
C VAL A 90 8.89 -0.41 7.12
N ASP A 91 9.43 -1.43 6.48
CA ASP A 91 10.86 -1.74 6.49
C ASP A 91 11.26 -2.53 5.22
N PRO A 92 12.53 -2.97 5.05
CA PRO A 92 12.91 -3.83 3.92
C PRO A 92 12.11 -5.14 3.85
N GLY A 93 11.50 -5.54 4.98
CA GLY A 93 10.57 -6.64 5.17
C GLY A 93 9.15 -6.39 4.65
N THR A 94 8.88 -5.30 3.92
CA THR A 94 7.55 -4.93 3.42
C THR A 94 7.51 -4.87 1.88
N ILE A 95 6.50 -5.45 1.24
CA ILE A 95 6.23 -5.21 -0.20
C ILE A 95 5.08 -4.21 -0.33
N PHE A 96 5.22 -3.26 -1.23
CA PHE A 96 4.17 -2.29 -1.54
C PHE A 96 3.59 -2.59 -2.92
N VAL A 97 2.26 -2.61 -3.01
CA VAL A 97 1.56 -2.65 -4.29
C VAL A 97 0.55 -1.52 -4.31
N THR A 98 0.60 -0.71 -5.37
CA THR A 98 -0.28 0.42 -5.57
C THR A 98 -1.00 0.29 -6.90
N LEU A 99 -2.30 0.51 -6.89
CA LEU A 99 -3.19 0.51 -8.03
C LEU A 99 -3.84 1.89 -8.13
N ILE A 100 -3.51 2.64 -9.17
CA ILE A 100 -4.15 3.91 -9.53
C ILE A 100 -5.02 3.65 -10.74
N CYS A 101 -6.33 3.82 -10.60
CA CYS A 101 -7.28 3.47 -11.66
C CYS A 101 -8.23 4.63 -11.98
N ASN A 102 -8.51 4.80 -13.26
CA ASN A 102 -9.67 5.55 -13.73
C ASN A 102 -10.94 4.78 -13.38
N LYS A 103 -11.95 5.50 -12.87
CA LYS A 103 -13.21 4.88 -12.46
C LYS A 103 -13.91 4.13 -13.60
N ASP A 104 -13.74 4.60 -14.83
CA ASP A 104 -14.43 4.07 -16.01
C ASP A 104 -13.73 2.84 -16.58
N ASP A 105 -12.45 2.60 -16.22
CA ASP A 105 -11.65 1.44 -16.64
C ASP A 105 -11.87 0.21 -15.73
N VAL A 106 -12.61 0.37 -14.64
CA VAL A 106 -12.98 -0.70 -13.70
C VAL A 106 -14.51 -0.74 -13.52
N PRO A 107 -15.26 -1.17 -14.55
CA PRO A 107 -16.72 -1.12 -14.53
C PRO A 107 -17.28 -1.90 -13.32
N GLY A 108 -18.22 -1.28 -12.61
CA GLY A 108 -18.84 -1.83 -11.40
C GLY A 108 -18.12 -1.46 -10.09
N VAL A 109 -16.92 -0.87 -10.15
CA VAL A 109 -16.24 -0.35 -8.96
C VAL A 109 -16.68 1.09 -8.73
N GLN A 110 -17.40 1.30 -7.63
CA GLN A 110 -17.80 2.63 -7.22
C GLN A 110 -16.63 3.33 -6.50
N PRO A 111 -16.46 4.65 -6.65
CA PRO A 111 -15.35 5.40 -6.08
C PRO A 111 -15.57 5.67 -4.58
N TYR A 112 -15.65 4.61 -3.78
CA TYR A 112 -15.66 4.66 -2.32
C TYR A 112 -14.91 3.45 -1.74
N PRO A 113 -14.34 3.56 -0.53
CA PRO A 113 -13.36 2.60 -0.02
C PRO A 113 -13.85 1.14 -0.05
N ARG A 114 -15.08 0.87 0.39
CA ARG A 114 -15.63 -0.48 0.46
C ARG A 114 -15.73 -1.17 -0.91
N SER A 115 -16.12 -0.45 -1.97
CA SER A 115 -16.23 -1.03 -3.31
C SER A 115 -14.85 -1.31 -3.90
N ILE A 116 -13.90 -0.40 -3.71
CA ILE A 116 -12.50 -0.57 -4.12
C ILE A 116 -11.86 -1.77 -3.40
N MET A 117 -12.06 -1.87 -2.07
CA MET A 117 -11.57 -3.01 -1.26
C MET A 117 -12.17 -4.35 -1.71
N TYR A 118 -13.46 -4.37 -2.05
CA TYR A 118 -14.09 -5.58 -2.55
C TYR A 118 -13.51 -6.01 -3.90
N TRP A 119 -13.28 -5.06 -4.79
CA TRP A 119 -12.65 -5.31 -6.09
C TRP A 119 -11.21 -5.82 -5.94
N SER A 120 -10.38 -5.16 -5.13
CA SER A 120 -9.00 -5.59 -4.91
C SER A 120 -8.92 -6.95 -4.21
N ARG A 121 -9.88 -7.28 -3.33
CA ARG A 121 -10.02 -8.64 -2.78
C ARG A 121 -10.23 -9.68 -3.88
N LEU A 122 -11.07 -9.42 -4.88
CA LEU A 122 -11.27 -10.37 -5.98
C LEU A 122 -9.99 -10.58 -6.79
N LEU A 123 -9.19 -9.52 -6.99
CA LEU A 123 -7.88 -9.62 -7.62
C LEU A 123 -6.93 -10.50 -6.79
N TYR A 124 -6.82 -10.25 -5.49
CA TYR A 124 -5.93 -11.00 -4.61
C TYR A 124 -6.41 -12.43 -4.30
N ASN A 125 -7.70 -12.74 -4.46
CA ASN A 125 -8.18 -14.12 -4.40
C ASN A 125 -7.45 -15.02 -5.42
N GLU A 126 -7.16 -14.50 -6.63
CA GLU A 126 -6.40 -15.26 -7.63
C GLU A 126 -4.93 -15.42 -7.23
N VAL A 127 -4.34 -14.41 -6.60
CA VAL A 127 -2.95 -14.43 -6.11
C VAL A 127 -2.78 -15.48 -5.00
N PHE A 128 -3.74 -15.58 -4.09
CA PHE A 128 -3.70 -16.44 -2.91
C PHE A 128 -4.53 -17.73 -3.05
N LYS A 129 -5.02 -18.06 -4.24
CA LYS A 129 -5.92 -19.20 -4.47
C LYS A 129 -5.41 -20.54 -3.92
N GLU A 130 -4.10 -20.75 -3.97
CA GLU A 130 -3.43 -21.99 -3.54
C GLU A 130 -2.91 -21.91 -2.09
N ILE A 131 -3.06 -20.76 -1.44
CA ILE A 131 -2.34 -20.41 -0.21
C ILE A 131 -3.33 -19.84 0.81
N GLY A 132 -3.64 -20.66 1.81
CA GLY A 132 -4.34 -20.26 3.02
C GLY A 132 -5.79 -19.83 2.83
N ASP A 133 -6.38 -19.33 3.92
CA ASP A 133 -7.73 -18.78 4.00
C ASP A 133 -7.67 -17.24 3.85
N PHE A 134 -7.31 -16.77 2.64
CA PHE A 134 -7.27 -15.34 2.34
C PHE A 134 -8.67 -14.73 2.45
N GLN A 135 -8.79 -13.69 3.26
CA GLN A 135 -10.04 -12.94 3.43
C GLN A 135 -9.78 -11.44 3.48
N LEU A 136 -10.81 -10.69 3.08
CA LEU A 136 -10.94 -9.28 3.42
C LEU A 136 -11.72 -9.16 4.72
N ARG A 137 -11.12 -8.57 5.76
CA ARG A 137 -11.82 -8.21 6.99
C ARG A 137 -11.69 -6.72 7.23
N GLU A 138 -12.82 -6.02 7.16
CA GLU A 138 -12.87 -4.55 7.17
C GLU A 138 -11.95 -3.94 6.10
N ASN A 139 -10.81 -3.37 6.49
CA ASN A 139 -9.82 -2.76 5.58
C ASN A 139 -8.51 -3.57 5.48
N ASP A 140 -8.49 -4.80 6.00
CA ASP A 140 -7.30 -5.62 6.12
C ASP A 140 -7.37 -6.89 5.27
N TYR A 141 -6.22 -7.29 4.73
CA TYR A 141 -6.02 -8.61 4.17
C TYR A 141 -5.49 -9.55 5.25
N VAL A 142 -6.14 -10.69 5.40
CA VAL A 142 -5.87 -11.65 6.48
C VAL A 142 -5.75 -13.07 5.94
N PHE A 143 -4.95 -13.89 6.61
CA PHE A 143 -5.04 -15.35 6.54
C PHE A 143 -5.73 -15.83 7.81
N GLY A 144 -6.96 -16.34 7.66
CA GLY A 144 -7.83 -16.67 8.79
C GLY A 144 -8.17 -15.43 9.63
N SER A 145 -7.53 -15.29 10.80
CA SER A 145 -7.72 -14.15 11.70
C SER A 145 -6.47 -13.27 11.88
N ARG A 146 -5.39 -13.54 11.13
CA ARG A 146 -4.12 -12.79 11.23
C ARG A 146 -3.91 -11.89 10.02
N LYS A 147 -3.71 -10.60 10.29
CA LYS A 147 -3.47 -9.58 9.27
C LYS A 147 -2.10 -9.73 8.64
N PHE A 148 -2.03 -9.57 7.31
CA PHE A 148 -0.77 -9.48 6.58
C PHE A 148 -0.74 -8.33 5.58
N GLY A 149 -1.89 -7.73 5.26
CA GLY A 149 -1.96 -6.57 4.35
C GLY A 149 -2.74 -5.42 4.96
N GLY A 150 -2.17 -4.22 4.94
CA GLY A 150 -2.83 -2.97 5.35
C GLY A 150 -3.13 -2.10 4.14
N ASN A 151 -4.36 -1.59 4.05
CA ASN A 151 -4.84 -0.88 2.87
C ASN A 151 -5.21 0.56 3.18
N ALA A 152 -5.00 1.45 2.22
CA ALA A 152 -5.56 2.79 2.23
C ALA A 152 -5.88 3.28 0.82
N GLN A 153 -6.79 4.25 0.75
CA GLN A 153 -7.26 4.83 -0.50
C GLN A 153 -7.27 6.35 -0.44
N SER A 154 -7.15 6.95 -1.62
CA SER A 154 -7.58 8.33 -1.88
C SER A 154 -8.41 8.34 -3.16
N ILE A 155 -9.48 9.11 -3.16
CA ILE A 155 -10.47 9.13 -4.23
C ILE A 155 -10.61 10.56 -4.73
N THR A 156 -10.51 10.71 -6.05
CA THR A 156 -10.80 11.95 -6.76
C THR A 156 -12.08 11.77 -7.58
N ARG A 157 -12.51 12.82 -8.28
CA ARG A 157 -13.74 12.78 -9.09
C ARG A 157 -13.71 11.71 -10.21
N LYS A 158 -12.54 11.44 -10.79
CA LYS A 158 -12.39 10.56 -11.97
C LYS A 158 -11.58 9.30 -11.68
N ARG A 159 -10.75 9.32 -10.64
CA ARG A 159 -9.70 8.33 -10.40
C ARG A 159 -9.57 8.04 -8.93
N TRP A 160 -9.08 6.86 -8.59
CA TRP A 160 -8.78 6.50 -7.21
C TRP A 160 -7.45 5.76 -7.14
N ILE A 161 -6.84 5.81 -5.97
CA ILE A 161 -5.67 5.00 -5.62
C ILE A 161 -6.06 4.02 -4.52
N HIS A 162 -5.53 2.81 -4.63
CA HIS A 162 -5.52 1.79 -3.59
C HIS A 162 -4.09 1.30 -3.45
N HIS A 163 -3.49 1.57 -2.29
CA HIS A 163 -2.19 1.01 -1.97
C HIS A 163 -2.26 0.05 -0.79
N THR A 164 -1.42 -0.97 -0.86
CA THR A 164 -1.32 -2.01 0.14
C THR A 164 0.12 -2.17 0.58
N SER A 165 0.34 -2.19 1.89
CA SER A 165 1.58 -2.69 2.48
C SER A 165 1.40 -4.16 2.88
N PHE A 166 2.23 -5.03 2.32
CA PHE A 166 2.25 -6.46 2.60
C PHE A 166 3.40 -6.80 3.55
N LEU A 167 3.05 -7.36 4.71
CA LEU A 167 3.96 -7.70 5.80
C LEU A 167 4.73 -8.98 5.45
N TRP A 168 5.91 -8.82 4.85
CA TRP A 168 6.67 -9.97 4.35
C TRP A 168 7.47 -10.66 5.44
N ASP A 169 8.42 -9.93 6.01
CA ASP A 169 9.29 -10.37 7.09
C ASP A 169 9.65 -9.20 7.99
N PHE A 170 8.62 -8.60 8.59
CA PHE A 170 8.79 -7.43 9.44
C PHE A 170 9.60 -7.76 10.70
N GLU A 171 10.40 -6.79 11.14
CA GLU A 171 11.12 -6.85 12.40
C GLU A 171 10.15 -6.60 13.56
N ALA A 172 10.15 -7.49 14.57
CA ALA A 172 9.20 -7.40 15.67
C ALA A 172 9.49 -6.19 16.56
N GLY A 173 10.78 -5.83 16.72
CA GLY A 173 11.21 -4.66 17.48
C GLY A 173 10.60 -3.36 16.96
N ASN A 174 10.43 -3.24 15.64
CA ASN A 174 9.84 -2.07 15.00
C ASN A 174 8.38 -1.81 15.39
N MET A 175 7.65 -2.82 15.88
CA MET A 175 6.27 -2.65 16.34
C MET A 175 6.16 -1.86 17.65
N SER A 176 7.28 -1.70 18.38
CA SER A 176 7.32 -0.93 19.64
C SER A 176 7.12 0.57 19.41
N TYR A 177 7.34 1.07 18.19
CA TYR A 177 7.11 2.47 17.84
C TYR A 177 5.62 2.85 17.77
N LEU A 178 4.72 1.86 17.73
CA LEU A 178 3.29 2.06 17.53
C LEU A 178 2.50 1.78 18.81
N LYS A 179 1.68 2.75 19.21
CA LYS A 179 0.65 2.54 20.23
C LYS A 179 -0.44 1.62 19.70
N LEU A 180 -1.17 1.00 20.62
CA LEU A 180 -2.44 0.37 20.25
C LEU A 180 -3.45 1.46 19.88
N PRO A 181 -4.02 1.44 18.66
CA PRO A 181 -4.95 2.48 18.25
C PRO A 181 -6.23 2.38 19.08
N THR A 182 -6.77 3.53 19.49
CA THR A 182 -8.06 3.64 20.20
C THR A 182 -9.23 3.06 19.40
N ARG A 183 -9.11 3.08 18.07
CA ARG A 183 -10.00 2.41 17.13
C ARG A 183 -9.23 1.33 16.39
N ALA A 184 -9.44 0.08 16.80
CA ALA A 184 -8.95 -1.11 16.11
C ALA A 184 -10.12 -1.87 15.47
N PRO A 185 -9.86 -2.69 14.43
CA PRO A 185 -10.87 -3.59 13.88
C PRO A 185 -11.46 -4.50 14.96
N GLU A 186 -12.76 -4.77 14.91
CA GLU A 186 -13.46 -5.56 15.94
C GLU A 186 -12.85 -6.96 16.06
N TYR A 187 -12.49 -7.55 14.92
CA TYR A 187 -11.88 -8.88 14.85
C TYR A 187 -10.46 -8.94 15.42
N ARG A 188 -9.84 -7.80 15.80
CA ARG A 188 -8.57 -7.80 16.53
C ARG A 188 -8.71 -8.46 17.89
N LEU A 189 -9.88 -8.37 18.54
CA LEU A 189 -10.16 -8.99 19.84
C LEU A 189 -9.09 -8.65 20.90
N ALA A 190 -8.68 -7.36 20.94
CA ALA A 190 -7.65 -6.84 21.84
C ALA A 190 -6.26 -7.53 21.78
N ARG A 191 -6.00 -8.36 20.76
CA ARG A 191 -4.70 -9.01 20.55
C ARG A 191 -3.57 -7.99 20.40
N SER A 192 -2.40 -8.35 20.93
CA SER A 192 -1.16 -7.62 20.69
C SER A 192 -0.82 -7.56 19.19
N HIS A 193 0.10 -6.68 18.78
CA HIS A 193 0.53 -6.61 17.38
C HIS A 193 1.02 -7.98 16.88
N MET A 194 1.87 -8.66 17.66
CA MET A 194 2.48 -9.94 17.28
C MET A 194 1.47 -11.08 17.13
N GLU A 195 0.42 -11.10 17.93
CA GLU A 195 -0.67 -12.09 17.81
C GLU A 195 -1.63 -11.75 16.67
N PHE A 196 -1.77 -10.46 16.35
CA PHE A 196 -2.71 -9.97 15.35
C PHE A 196 -2.18 -10.08 13.92
N VAL A 197 -0.88 -9.87 13.69
CA VAL A 197 -0.28 -9.93 12.35
C VAL A 197 0.43 -11.26 12.08
N CYS A 198 0.68 -11.57 10.80
CA CYS A 198 1.53 -12.68 10.38
C CYS A 198 2.46 -12.26 9.23
N ARG A 199 3.49 -13.07 8.97
CA ARG A 199 4.51 -12.85 7.95
C ARG A 199 4.17 -13.61 6.69
N MET A 200 4.20 -12.96 5.53
CA MET A 200 3.93 -13.62 4.26
C MET A 200 5.05 -14.55 3.79
N LYS A 201 6.29 -14.38 4.30
CA LYS A 201 7.41 -15.26 3.96
C LYS A 201 7.14 -16.74 4.28
N ASP A 202 6.26 -17.00 5.24
CA ASP A 202 5.89 -18.34 5.69
C ASP A 202 4.93 -19.03 4.70
N TYR A 203 4.40 -18.28 3.72
CA TYR A 203 3.36 -18.73 2.80
C TYR A 203 3.81 -18.79 1.34
N MET A 204 4.71 -17.89 0.91
CA MET A 204 5.21 -17.85 -0.47
C MET A 204 6.52 -17.06 -0.57
N PRO A 205 7.30 -17.22 -1.67
CA PRO A 205 8.41 -16.33 -2.03
C PRO A 205 7.97 -14.98 -2.63
N ARG A 206 8.79 -13.93 -2.47
CA ARG A 206 8.48 -12.55 -2.94
C ARG A 206 8.25 -12.50 -4.44
N SER A 207 9.13 -13.14 -5.21
CA SER A 207 9.03 -13.20 -6.67
C SER A 207 7.71 -13.82 -7.11
N VAL A 208 7.31 -14.93 -6.49
CA VAL A 208 6.04 -15.62 -6.79
C VAL A 208 4.85 -14.71 -6.51
N PHE A 209 4.84 -14.00 -5.38
CA PHE A 209 3.78 -13.02 -5.08
C PHE A 209 3.70 -11.91 -6.12
N ILE A 210 4.85 -11.30 -6.45
CA ILE A 210 4.93 -10.20 -7.41
C ILE A 210 4.45 -10.66 -8.79
N ASP A 211 4.88 -11.85 -9.24
CA ASP A 211 4.48 -12.39 -10.54
C ASP A 211 3.00 -12.78 -10.56
N LYS A 212 2.50 -13.44 -9.51
CA LYS A 212 1.06 -13.74 -9.37
C LYS A 212 0.21 -12.46 -9.34
N THR A 213 0.69 -11.40 -8.69
CA THR A 213 0.01 -10.10 -8.66
C THR A 213 -0.08 -9.48 -10.06
N VAL A 214 1.03 -9.48 -10.82
CA VAL A 214 1.01 -8.98 -12.20
C VAL A 214 0.10 -9.84 -13.09
N MET A 215 0.16 -11.17 -12.99
CA MET A 215 -0.75 -12.07 -13.72
C MET A 215 -2.22 -11.82 -13.37
N ALA A 216 -2.55 -11.57 -12.10
CA ALA A 216 -3.92 -11.26 -11.68
C ALA A 216 -4.42 -9.92 -12.27
N ILE A 217 -3.55 -8.92 -12.38
CA ILE A 217 -3.87 -7.63 -13.01
C ILE A 217 -4.05 -7.78 -14.52
N GLU A 218 -3.24 -8.62 -15.18
CA GLU A 218 -3.35 -8.89 -16.63
C GLU A 218 -4.70 -9.48 -17.06
N ASN A 219 -5.45 -10.08 -16.14
CA ASN A 219 -6.81 -10.55 -16.40
C ASN A 219 -7.81 -9.40 -16.60
N GLN A 220 -7.49 -8.20 -16.12
CA GLN A 220 -8.37 -7.02 -16.14
C GLN A 220 -7.78 -5.87 -16.95
N PHE A 221 -6.47 -5.83 -17.17
CA PHE A 221 -5.78 -4.77 -17.87
C PHE A 221 -4.76 -5.29 -18.89
N SER A 222 -4.50 -4.48 -19.91
CA SER A 222 -3.34 -4.66 -20.78
C SER A 222 -2.12 -3.99 -20.15
N MET A 223 -1.20 -4.80 -19.61
CA MET A 223 -0.02 -4.33 -18.87
C MET A 223 1.07 -3.80 -19.80
N LYS A 224 1.62 -2.63 -19.47
CA LYS A 224 2.74 -2.00 -20.17
C LYS A 224 3.85 -1.67 -19.17
N PRO A 225 5.01 -2.35 -19.21
CA PRO A 225 6.15 -1.96 -18.39
C PRO A 225 6.59 -0.53 -18.71
N VAL A 226 6.82 0.28 -17.68
CA VAL A 226 7.34 1.65 -17.80
C VAL A 226 8.51 1.81 -16.84
N ASP A 227 9.62 2.33 -17.35
CA ASP A 227 10.73 2.77 -16.52
C ASP A 227 10.37 4.14 -15.92
N LEU A 228 10.02 4.13 -14.64
CA LEU A 228 9.60 5.33 -13.92
C LEU A 228 10.78 5.90 -13.16
N ASP A 229 11.11 7.15 -13.44
CA ASP A 229 12.03 7.91 -12.60
C ASP A 229 11.31 8.34 -11.31
N VAL A 230 11.58 7.62 -10.22
CA VAL A 230 11.03 7.93 -8.89
C VAL A 230 11.61 9.21 -8.29
N ASP A 231 12.77 9.65 -8.77
CA ASP A 231 13.42 10.88 -8.31
C ASP A 231 12.83 12.10 -8.99
N ALA A 232 12.31 11.99 -10.21
CA ALA A 232 11.62 13.09 -10.88
C ALA A 232 10.49 13.69 -10.02
N ALA A 233 9.70 12.86 -9.34
CA ALA A 233 8.60 13.31 -8.49
C ALA A 233 9.07 14.08 -7.23
N THR A 234 10.32 13.87 -6.80
CA THR A 234 10.89 14.57 -5.63
C THR A 234 11.43 15.95 -5.98
N HIS A 235 11.81 16.18 -7.24
CA HIS A 235 12.41 17.43 -7.72
C HIS A 235 11.41 18.32 -8.48
N ASP A 236 10.18 17.84 -8.68
CA ASP A 236 9.13 18.61 -9.33
C ASP A 236 8.68 19.77 -8.43
N THR A 237 9.16 20.98 -8.73
CA THR A 237 8.81 22.20 -8.00
C THR A 237 7.42 22.75 -8.35
N GLU A 238 6.79 22.25 -9.42
CA GLU A 238 5.47 22.70 -9.84
C GLU A 238 4.34 21.98 -9.09
N PHE A 239 4.62 20.81 -8.53
CA PHE A 239 3.66 20.02 -7.77
C PHE A 239 3.92 20.05 -6.25
N VAL A 240 2.92 20.50 -5.48
CA VAL A 240 3.00 20.54 -4.01
C VAL A 240 2.40 19.26 -3.42
N HIS A 241 3.27 18.41 -2.88
CA HIS A 241 2.87 17.18 -2.19
C HIS A 241 2.19 17.48 -0.84
N SER A 242 1.11 16.76 -0.54
CA SER A 242 0.52 16.75 0.81
C SER A 242 1.17 15.70 1.71
N THR A 243 1.75 14.66 1.11
CA THR A 243 2.70 13.78 1.78
C THR A 243 3.88 14.59 2.29
N ARG A 244 4.34 14.33 3.50
CA ARG A 244 5.54 15.00 4.04
C ARG A 244 6.17 14.20 5.17
N LEU A 245 7.47 14.42 5.36
CA LEU A 245 8.17 14.03 6.58
C LEU A 245 7.75 14.98 7.72
N LEU A 246 7.49 14.44 8.90
CA LEU A 246 7.28 15.24 10.10
C LEU A 246 8.62 15.70 10.65
N LEU A 247 8.70 16.98 11.02
CA LEU A 247 9.89 17.55 11.63
C LEU A 247 10.02 17.08 13.08
N LYS A 248 11.24 17.01 13.59
CA LYS A 248 11.52 16.65 14.98
C LYS A 248 10.70 17.47 15.99
N ARG A 249 10.62 18.78 15.80
CA ARG A 249 9.80 19.68 16.63
C ARG A 249 8.32 19.31 16.66
N GLU A 250 7.76 18.87 15.52
CA GLU A 250 6.35 18.46 15.44
C GLU A 250 6.08 17.16 16.20
N LEU A 251 7.10 16.33 16.39
CA LEU A 251 7.02 15.11 17.20
C LEU A 251 7.21 15.45 18.68
N GLU A 252 8.14 16.35 19.02
CA GLU A 252 8.38 16.80 20.40
C GLU A 252 7.21 17.56 21.01
N GLU A 253 6.48 18.34 20.19
CA GLU A 253 5.30 19.11 20.59
C GLU A 253 4.00 18.27 20.68
N ALA A 254 4.03 17.00 20.28
CA ALA A 254 2.83 16.17 20.07
C ALA A 254 2.17 15.64 21.34
#